data_AF-A0A951A472-F1
#
_entry.id   AF-A0A951A472-F1
#
_cell.length_a   1.000
_cell.length_b   1.000
_cell.length_c   1.000
_cell.angle_alpha   90.00
_cell.angle_beta   90.00
_cell.angle_gamma   90.00
#
_symmetry.space_group_name_H-M   'P 1'
#
loop_
_entity.id
_entity.type
_entity.pdbx_description
1 polymer ?
#
loop_
_entity_poly.entity_id
_entity_poly.type
_entity_poly.pdbx_seq_one_letter_code
_entity_poly.pdbx_strand_id
1 'polypeptide(L)' 'MMSEAARAFAEREIGPIAAELDESERFPAELYAKLAKLGMFGITVPEEMGGVGADVGSYARVMEQLSRG' A
#
# COMPACT_ATOMS: atom_id res chain seq x y z
N MET A 1 -3.62 13.14 2.11
CA MET A 1 -3.37 12.75 0.70
C MET A 1 -2.89 11.30 0.59
N MET A 2 -1.73 10.93 1.15
CA MET A 2 -1.19 9.56 1.04
C MET A 2 -2.12 8.49 1.65
N SER A 3 -2.67 8.76 2.85
CA SER A 3 -3.66 7.87 3.48
C SER A 3 -4.94 7.71 2.66
N GLU A 4 -5.43 8.76 2.00
CA GLU A 4 -6.64 8.66 1.15
C GLU A 4 -6.36 7.86 -0.13
N ALA A 5 -5.18 8.02 -0.72
CA ALA A 5 -4.76 7.20 -1.84
C ALA A 5 -4.63 5.72 -1.45
N ALA A 6 -4.08 5.43 -0.26
CA ALA A 6 -4.01 4.08 0.28
C ALA A 6 -5.40 3.46 0.53
N ARG A 7 -6.33 4.24 1.08
CA ARG A 7 -7.73 3.81 1.28
C ARG A 7 -8.41 3.47 -0.05
N ALA A 8 -8.34 4.37 -1.02
CA ALA A 8 -8.93 4.15 -2.34
C ALA A 8 -8.30 2.95 -3.06
N PHE A 9 -7.00 2.72 -2.88
CA PHE A 9 -6.32 1.54 -3.40
C PHE A 9 -6.82 0.26 -2.73
N ALA A 10 -6.91 0.23 -1.40
CA ALA A 10 -7.39 -0.92 -0.65
C ALA A 10 -8.81 -1.31 -1.07
N GLU A 11 -9.73 -0.34 -1.14
CA GLU A 11 -11.13 -0.56 -1.55
C GLU A 11 -11.28 -1.08 -2.99
N ARG A 12 -10.44 -0.60 -3.91
CA ARG A 12 -10.60 -0.88 -5.35
C ARG A 12 -9.78 -2.07 -5.84
N GLU A 13 -8.64 -2.32 -5.23
CA GLU A 13 -7.64 -3.25 -5.74
C GLU A 13 -7.45 -4.45 -4.81
N ILE A 14 -7.45 -4.25 -3.49
CA ILE A 14 -7.22 -5.33 -2.50
C ILE A 14 -8.52 -6.05 -2.15
N GLY A 15 -9.53 -5.31 -1.71
CA GLY A 15 -10.82 -5.85 -1.25
C GLY A 15 -11.48 -6.87 -2.20
N PRO A 16 -11.54 -6.63 -3.52
CA PRO A 16 -12.14 -7.58 -4.45
C PRO A 16 -11.45 -8.94 -4.55
N ILE A 17 -10.15 -9.04 -4.20
CA ILE A 17 -9.36 -10.27 -4.35
C ILE A 17 -8.85 -10.84 -3.03
N ALA A 18 -9.08 -10.16 -1.90
CA ALA A 18 -8.54 -10.55 -0.59
C ALA A 18 -8.92 -11.99 -0.18
N ALA A 19 -10.19 -12.38 -0.37
CA ALA A 19 -10.66 -13.74 -0.04
C ALA A 19 -10.03 -14.83 -0.93
N GLU A 20 -9.84 -14.53 -2.23
CA GLU A 20 -9.15 -15.46 -3.15
C GLU A 20 -7.68 -15.61 -2.77
N LEU A 21 -7.01 -14.52 -2.37
CA LEU A 21 -5.62 -14.55 -1.93
C LEU A 21 -5.43 -15.34 -0.63
N ASP A 22 -6.39 -15.23 0.29
CA ASP A 22 -6.41 -16.02 1.53
C ASP A 22 -6.55 -17.52 1.22
N GLU A 23 -7.52 -17.90 0.38
CA GLU A 23 -7.75 -19.31 0.02
C GLU A 23 -6.60 -19.92 -0.80
N SER A 24 -6.05 -19.16 -1.74
CA SER A 24 -5.03 -19.66 -2.67
C SER A 24 -3.60 -19.57 -2.14
N GLU A 25 -3.38 -18.82 -1.05
CA GLU A 25 -2.07 -18.51 -0.45
C GLU A 25 -1.04 -17.96 -1.46
N ARG A 26 -1.49 -17.42 -2.60
CA ARG A 26 -0.60 -16.96 -3.66
C ARG A 26 -0.06 -15.55 -3.36
N PHE A 27 1.15 -15.29 -3.84
CA PHE A 27 1.70 -13.93 -3.80
C PHE A 27 1.04 -13.02 -4.87
N PRO A 28 0.45 -11.87 -4.50
CA PRO A 28 -0.23 -10.98 -5.44
C PRO A 28 0.73 -9.99 -6.11
N ALA A 29 1.61 -10.47 -6.98
CA ALA A 29 2.60 -9.64 -7.67
C ALA A 29 1.99 -8.44 -8.42
N GLU A 30 0.76 -8.59 -8.92
CA GLU A 30 0.00 -7.56 -9.59
C GLU A 30 -0.36 -6.37 -8.68
N LEU A 31 -0.69 -6.64 -7.40
CA LEU A 31 -0.97 -5.57 -6.43
C LEU A 31 0.29 -4.80 -6.10
N TYR A 32 1.40 -5.51 -5.88
CA TYR A 32 2.70 -4.90 -5.60
C TYR A 32 3.16 -4.02 -6.77
N ALA A 33 2.99 -4.47 -8.02
CA ALA A 33 3.31 -3.67 -9.20
C ALA A 33 2.45 -2.38 -9.28
N LYS A 34 1.18 -2.42 -8.87
CA LYS A 34 0.33 -1.23 -8.81
C LYS A 34 0.74 -0.29 -7.68
N LEU A 35 1.04 -0.82 -6.48
CA LEU A 35 1.56 -0.04 -5.34
C LEU A 35 2.88 0.66 -5.67
N ALA A 36 3.76 0.01 -6.43
CA ALA A 36 5.02 0.61 -6.87
C ALA A 36 4.79 1.86 -7.73
N LYS A 37 3.81 1.80 -8.65
CA LYS A 37 3.44 2.96 -9.48
C LYS A 37 2.84 4.11 -8.67
N LEU A 38 2.30 3.83 -7.48
CA LEU A 38 1.78 4.84 -6.55
C LEU A 38 2.86 5.41 -5.62
N GLY A 39 4.11 4.94 -5.70
CA GLY A 39 5.20 5.40 -4.83
C GLY A 39 5.02 5.00 -3.37
N MET A 40 4.28 3.91 -3.09
CA MET A 40 3.93 3.50 -1.73
C MET A 40 5.00 2.64 -1.03
N PHE A 41 6.14 2.40 -1.68
CA PHE A 41 7.27 1.69 -1.08
C PHE A 41 8.31 2.68 -0.55
N GLY A 42 8.91 2.36 0.60
CA GLY A 42 9.96 3.19 1.18
C GLY A 42 9.47 4.59 1.58
N ILE A 43 8.21 4.75 1.97
CA ILE A 43 7.65 6.08 2.27
C ILE A 43 8.35 6.80 3.42
N THR A 44 9.02 6.07 4.32
CA THR A 44 9.83 6.65 5.42
C THR A 44 11.30 6.84 5.05
N VAL A 45 11.74 6.38 3.88
CA VAL A 45 13.10 6.57 3.39
C VAL A 45 13.29 8.06 3.05
N PRO A 46 14.40 8.70 3.46
CA PRO A 46 14.72 10.06 3.09
C PRO A 46 14.67 10.33 1.58
N GLU A 47 14.25 11.54 1.19
CA GLU A 47 14.16 11.96 -0.22
C GLU A 47 15.51 11.88 -0.95
N GLU A 48 16.61 12.17 -0.25
CA GLU A 48 17.99 12.06 -0.78
C GLU A 48 18.39 10.63 -1.20
N MET A 49 17.66 9.61 -0.71
CA MET A 49 17.81 8.20 -1.09
C MET A 49 16.67 7.71 -2.00
N GLY A 50 15.86 8.63 -2.54
CA GLY A 50 14.76 8.32 -3.46
C GLY A 50 13.45 7.89 -2.78
N GLY A 51 13.30 8.14 -1.48
CA GLY A 51 12.06 7.91 -0.74
C GLY A 51 11.17 9.16 -0.64
N VAL A 52 10.17 9.12 0.24
CA VAL A 52 9.18 10.19 0.46
C VAL A 52 9.46 10.99 1.73
N GLY A 53 10.32 10.52 2.63
CA GLY A 53 10.67 11.21 3.88
C GLY A 53 9.51 11.34 4.88
N ALA A 54 8.49 10.48 4.79
CA ALA A 54 7.32 10.54 5.65
C ALA A 54 7.65 10.10 7.09
N ASP A 55 6.91 10.66 8.05
CA ASP A 55 7.03 10.27 9.46
C ASP A 55 6.34 8.92 9.75
N VAL A 56 6.64 8.36 10.92
CA VAL A 56 6.11 7.06 11.37
C VAL A 56 4.58 7.12 11.53
N GLY A 57 4.02 8.26 11.89
CA GLY A 57 2.56 8.43 12.00
C GLY A 57 1.85 8.36 10.65
N SER A 58 2.47 8.90 9.60
CA SER A 58 1.97 8.81 8.23
C SER A 58 2.09 7.39 7.69
N TYR A 59 3.21 6.72 7.99
CA TYR A 59 3.39 5.30 7.68
C TYR A 59 2.29 4.44 8.32
N ALA A 60 2.05 4.61 9.63
CA ALA A 60 1.05 3.84 10.35
C ALA A 60 -0.36 4.01 9.75
N ARG A 61 -0.73 5.25 9.37
CA ARG A 61 -2.04 5.51 8.73
C ARG A 61 -2.15 4.85 7.36
N VAL A 62 -1.10 4.90 6.53
CA VAL A 62 -1.10 4.23 5.22
C VAL A 62 -1.30 2.72 5.40
N MET A 63 -0.54 2.11 6.31
CA MET A 63 -0.66 0.68 6.57
C MET A 63 -2.04 0.31 7.12
N GLU A 64 -2.61 1.12 8.01
CA GLU A 64 -3.97 0.91 8.50
C GLU A 64 -4.99 0.89 7.35
N GLN A 65 -4.86 1.78 6.36
CA GLN A 65 -5.77 1.79 5.22
C GLN A 65 -5.57 0.60 4.29
N LEU A 66 -4.32 0.21 4.01
CA LEU A 66 -4.03 -0.95 3.16
C LEU A 66 -4.56 -2.25 3.78
N SER A 67 -4.45 -2.41 5.09
CA SER A 67 -4.92 -3.60 5.82
C SER A 67 -6.45 -3.70 5.97
N ARG A 68 -7.23 -2.71 5.51
CA ARG A 68 -8.69 -2.74 5.53
C ARG A 68 -9.31 -3.41 4.30
N GLY A 69 -8.56 -3.46 3.20
CA GLY A 69 -8.97 -4.18 1.99
C GLY A 69 -8.65 -5.66 2.13
#